data_AF-A0A3A5SMM6-F1
#
_entry.id   AF-A0A3A5SMM6-F1
#
_cell.length_a   1.000
_cell.length_b   1.000
_cell.length_c   1.000
_cell.angle_alpha   90.00
_cell.angle_beta   90.00
_cell.angle_gamma   90.00
#
_symmetry.space_group_name_H-M   'P 1'
#
loop_
_entity.id
_entity.type
_entity.pdbx_description
1 polymer ?
#
loop_
_entity_poly.entity_id
_entity_poly.type
_entity_poly.pdbx_seq_one_letter_code
_entity_poly.pdbx_strand_id
1 'polypeptide(L)' 'DKRGRKGSIIAVIQGTKTDDIIAVLTKMPQELRNQVKEITLDMAGSMQKIAKTCFPRAMQVIDRFHVQ' A
#
# COMPACT_ATOMS: atom_id res chain seq x y z
N ASP A 1 9.63 -2.68 19.21
CA ASP A 1 10.31 -1.40 19.49
C ASP A 1 11.09 -0.97 18.25
N LYS A 2 10.82 0.06 17.43
CA LYS A 2 9.83 1.13 17.32
C LYS A 2 9.44 1.18 15.82
N ARG A 3 8.18 0.93 15.45
CA ARG A 3 7.80 0.83 14.01
C ARG A 3 7.49 2.17 13.33
N GLY A 4 7.66 3.28 14.02
CA GLY A 4 7.56 4.62 13.44
C GLY A 4 8.81 5.43 13.76
N ARG A 5 9.81 5.40 12.88
CA ARG A 5 10.94 6.33 12.90
C ARG A 5 10.75 7.36 11.78
N LYS A 6 11.51 8.46 11.83
CA LYS A 6 11.57 9.43 10.74
C LYS A 6 11.90 8.69 9.42
N GLY A 7 10.98 8.74 8.45
CA GLY A 7 11.07 7.97 7.19
C GLY A 7 10.20 6.70 7.11
N SER A 8 9.47 6.34 8.17
CA SER A 8 8.54 5.20 8.15
C SER A 8 7.21 5.48 7.42
N ILE A 9 6.82 6.75 7.30
CA ILE A 9 5.64 7.17 6.55
C ILE A 9 6.10 7.94 5.33
N ILE A 10 5.74 7.44 4.15
CA ILE A 10 6.09 8.02 2.86
C ILE A 10 4.95 8.88 2.28
N ALA A 11 3.71 8.58 2.64
CA ALA A 11 2.53 9.29 2.15
C ALA A 11 1.33 9.09 3.09
N VAL A 12 0.51 10.12 3.22
CA VAL A 12 -0.83 10.07 3.81
C VAL A 12 -1.78 10.61 2.75
N ILE A 13 -2.77 9.81 2.37
CA ILE A 13 -3.71 10.14 1.30
C ILE A 13 -5.10 10.19 1.93
N GLN A 14 -5.79 11.32 1.75
CA GLN A 14 -7.14 11.49 2.27
C GLN A 14 -8.15 10.85 1.31
N GLY A 15 -8.93 9.90 1.80
CA GLY A 15 -9.98 9.20 1.04
C GLY A 15 -9.62 7.77 0.65
N THR A 16 -10.63 7.03 0.18
CA THR A 16 -10.54 5.59 -0.14
C THR A 16 -10.70 5.29 -1.64
N LYS A 17 -10.76 6.34 -2.47
CA LYS A 17 -10.89 6.20 -3.91
C LYS A 17 -9.64 5.56 -4.50
N THR A 18 -9.82 4.39 -5.09
CA THR A 18 -8.75 3.60 -5.69
C THR A 18 -7.95 4.39 -6.74
N ASP A 19 -8.61 5.17 -7.59
CA ASP A 19 -7.97 5.96 -8.64
C ASP A 19 -7.04 7.06 -8.11
N ASP A 20 -7.48 7.82 -7.11
CA ASP A 20 -6.66 8.85 -6.46
C ASP A 20 -5.39 8.24 -5.83
N ILE A 21 -5.55 7.10 -5.15
CA ILE A 21 -4.44 6.42 -4.49
C ILE A 21 -3.45 5.87 -5.54
N ILE A 22 -3.95 5.27 -6.63
CA ILE A 22 -3.11 4.81 -7.74
C ILE A 22 -2.37 5.99 -8.37
N ALA A 23 -3.03 7.13 -8.61
CA ALA A 23 -2.41 8.31 -9.18
C ALA A 23 -1.26 8.84 -8.31
N VAL A 24 -1.44 8.89 -6.99
CA VAL A 24 -0.39 9.31 -6.04
C VAL A 24 0.76 8.31 -6.02
N LEU A 25 0.48 7.00 -5.90
CA LEU A 25 1.51 5.97 -5.84
C LEU A 25 2.27 5.83 -7.17
N THR A 26 1.62 6.11 -8.30
CA THR A 26 2.25 6.06 -9.63
C THR A 26 3.24 7.21 -9.84
N LYS A 27 3.16 8.30 -9.06
CA LYS A 27 4.22 9.33 -9.03
C LYS A 27 5.55 8.78 -8.53
N MET A 28 5.54 7.66 -7.79
CA MET A 28 6.77 6.98 -7.39
C MET A 28 7.33 6.15 -8.55
N PRO A 29 8.66 6.17 -8.77
CA PRO A 29 9.28 5.39 -9.82
C PRO A 29 9.01 3.90 -9.61
N GLN A 30 8.76 3.21 -10.72
CA GLN A 30 8.43 1.79 -10.71
C GLN A 30 9.53 0.93 -10.06
N GLU A 31 10.80 1.32 -10.21
CA GLU A 31 11.94 0.65 -9.58
C GLU A 31 11.83 0.63 -8.05
N LEU A 32 11.36 1.72 -7.44
CA LEU A 32 11.18 1.81 -6.00
C LEU A 32 9.98 0.97 -5.55
N ARG A 33 8.89 0.97 -6.34
CA ARG A 33 7.71 0.14 -6.09
C ARG A 33 8.01 -1.35 -6.21
N ASN A 34 8.92 -1.72 -7.11
CA ASN A 34 9.37 -3.10 -7.29
C ASN A 34 10.30 -3.59 -6.18
N GLN A 35 10.88 -2.69 -5.37
CA GLN A 35 11.69 -3.04 -4.20
C GLN A 35 10.83 -3.40 -2.98
N VAL A 36 9.53 -3.12 -3.01
CA VAL A 36 8.60 -3.47 -1.94
C VAL A 36 8.42 -4.98 -1.88
N LYS A 37 8.77 -5.58 -0.74
CA LYS A 37 8.70 -7.03 -0.53
C LYS A 37 7.35 -7.50 -0.04
N GLU A 38 6.71 -6.73 0.83
CA GLU A 38 5.45 -7.07 1.48
C GLU A 38 4.59 -5.82 1.63
N ILE A 39 3.29 -5.99 1.42
CA ILE A 39 2.27 -4.98 1.71
C ILE A 39 1.17 -5.63 2.54
N THR A 40 0.82 -4.97 3.64
CA THR A 40 -0.30 -5.37 4.48
C THR A 40 -1.50 -4.51 4.10
N LEU A 41 -2.62 -5.16 3.77
CA LEU A 41 -3.84 -4.51 3.28
C LEU A 41 -5.00 -4.87 4.18
N ASP A 42 -5.87 -3.90 4.45
CA ASP A 42 -7.17 -4.16 5.08
C ASP A 42 -8.08 -5.01 4.16
N MET A 43 -9.10 -5.66 4.72
CA MET A 43 -10.03 -6.53 3.98
C MET A 43 -10.91 -5.80 2.94
N ALA A 44 -10.73 -4.51 2.70
CA ALA A 44 -11.41 -3.78 1.63
C ALA A 44 -10.93 -4.22 0.22
N GLY A 45 -11.88 -4.66 -0.63
CA GLY A 45 -11.58 -5.08 -2.02
C GLY A 45 -10.95 -3.99 -2.90
N SER A 46 -11.16 -2.70 -2.56
CA SER A 46 -10.50 -1.56 -3.21
C SER A 46 -8.99 -1.55 -2.99
N MET A 47 -8.50 -2.05 -1.85
CA MET A 47 -7.09 -2.10 -1.49
C MET A 47 -6.31 -3.15 -2.28
N GLN A 48 -6.96 -4.28 -2.61
CA GLN A 48 -6.34 -5.31 -3.45
C GLN A 48 -6.04 -4.83 -4.87
N LYS A 49 -6.92 -4.00 -5.46
CA LYS A 49 -6.69 -3.43 -6.80
C LYS A 49 -5.48 -2.50 -6.79
N ILE A 50 -5.38 -1.64 -5.79
CA ILE A 50 -4.24 -0.70 -5.61
C ILE A 50 -2.93 -1.48 -5.47
N ALA A 51 -2.93 -2.51 -4.62
CA ALA A 51 -1.79 -3.38 -4.38
C ALA A 51 -1.27 -4.03 -5.67
N LYS A 52 -2.15 -4.64 -6.45
CA LYS A 52 -1.78 -5.29 -7.72
C LYS A 52 -1.27 -4.30 -8.77
N THR A 53 -1.86 -3.11 -8.86
CA THR A 53 -1.47 -2.09 -9.84
C THR A 53 -0.16 -1.39 -9.45
N CYS A 54 -0.01 -1.02 -8.18
CA CYS A 54 1.12 -0.21 -7.73
C CYS A 54 2.33 -1.05 -7.30
N PHE A 55 2.12 -2.23 -6.71
CA PHE A 55 3.16 -3.07 -6.12
C PHE A 55 3.07 -4.52 -6.62
N PRO A 56 3.26 -4.76 -7.93
CA PRO A 56 3.02 -6.08 -8.54
C PRO A 56 3.96 -7.18 -8.02
N ARG A 57 5.12 -6.82 -7.45
CA ARG A 57 6.12 -7.77 -6.92
C ARG A 57 6.02 -7.98 -5.41
N ALA A 58 5.18 -7.22 -4.72
CA ALA A 58 5.04 -7.30 -3.27
C ALA A 58 4.09 -8.44 -2.88
N MET A 59 4.44 -9.16 -1.81
CA MET A 59 3.57 -10.14 -1.18
C MET A 59 2.39 -9.42 -0.51
N GLN A 60 1.16 -9.80 -0.87
CA GLN A 60 -0.05 -9.24 -0.28
C GLN A 60 -0.41 -10.03 0.97
N VAL A 61 -0.33 -9.38 2.12
CA VAL A 61 -0.75 -9.93 3.40
C VAL A 61 -2.04 -9.22 3.80
N ILE A 62 -3.07 -9.98 4.10
CA ILE A 62 -4.34 -9.44 4.60
C ILE A 62 -4.17 -9.16 6.09
N ASP A 63 -4.51 -7.94 6.52
CA ASP A 63 -4.58 -7.61 7.93
C ASP A 63 -5.70 -8.42 8.58
N ARG A 64 -5.31 -9.34 9.46
CA ARG A 64 -6.21 -10.26 10.15
C ARG A 64 -6.85 -9.67 11.41
N PHE A 65 -6.63 -8.39 11.71
CA PHE A 65 -7.30 -7.73 12.83
C PHE A 65 -8.69 -7.21 12.47
N HIS A 66 -9.06 -7.23 11.18
CA HIS A 66 -10.44 -7.04 10.74
C HIS A 66 -11.24 -8.35 10.85
N VAL A 67 -11.42 -8.85 12.06
CA VAL A 67 -12.44 -9.86 12.37
C VAL A 67 -13.73 -9.11 12.64
N GLN A 68 -14.70 -9.24 11.74
CA GLN A 68 -16.12 -9.01 12.05
C GLN A 68 -16.80 -10.36 12.28
#